data_AF-A0A814M8F8-F1
#
_entry.id   AF-A0A814M8F8-F1
#
_cell.length_a   1.000
_cell.length_b   1.000
_cell.length_c   1.000
_cell.angle_alpha   90.00
_cell.angle_beta   90.00
_cell.angle_gamma   90.00
#
_symmetry.space_group_name_H-M   'P 1'
#
loop_
_entity.id
_entity.type
_entity.pdbx_description
1 polymer ?
#
loop_
_entity_poly.entity_id
_entity_poly.type
_entity_poly.pdbx_seq_one_letter_code
_entity_poly.pdbx_strand_id
1 'polypeptide(L)'
;MISVALLALSCILMAIYTADLASFLTVRRTNPPISGIDDIKNGRLPFHRVGIVKNTSIIDYYIQNVSDVYYRLENPQDIYLALIENRIDAALFEGAALQYVIDRNYCGRLSLVGVGFAKSWFGIAMKKDWEYKADFDMNILSVREEGLIEKKWFLKRSCNSDVGNMWQYDGIPLSSMSGLFLTFLTTNEEFNEKMNGFKIKNTDSSKFDRHRHMAPQNFGPTDYVDWRTKGYVTPVKDQGQCGSCWAFSATGALEGQHFRKTKSLISLSEQNLIDCSSMFGNMGCEGGLMDSAFQYIKVNKGIDTESSYPYEAHDGKCRFTRENVGAIDTGFVDTISHNETDLEVAIATIGPISVAVDASHSSFQFYSSGIYDEPDCSDTKLNHGMLAVGYNDTTQYHEYYIVKNSWGTSWGMQGYIWMRRNYYNQCGIATMASYPLV
;
A
#
# COMPACT_ATOMS: atom_id res chain seq x y z
N MET A 1 1.10 -26.96 -44.61
CA MET A 1 1.05 -26.81 -43.14
C MET A 1 2.29 -26.12 -42.54
N ILE A 2 3.50 -26.30 -43.09
CA ILE A 2 4.73 -25.66 -42.58
C ILE A 2 4.75 -24.12 -42.78
N SER A 3 4.14 -23.60 -43.85
CA SER A 3 4.13 -22.17 -44.17
C SER A 3 3.32 -21.29 -43.22
N VAL A 4 2.27 -21.83 -42.59
CA VAL A 4 1.38 -21.06 -41.69
C VAL A 4 1.99 -20.94 -40.29
N ALA A 5 2.72 -21.98 -39.85
CA ALA A 5 3.43 -21.98 -38.57
C ALA A 5 4.62 -20.99 -38.56
N LEU A 6 5.35 -20.87 -39.67
CA LEU A 6 6.44 -19.88 -39.83
C LEU A 6 5.93 -18.44 -39.85
N LEU A 7 4.78 -18.19 -40.49
CA LEU A 7 4.11 -16.88 -40.47
C LEU A 7 3.64 -16.52 -39.05
N ALA A 8 3.01 -17.46 -38.34
CA ALA A 8 2.60 -17.26 -36.95
C ALA A 8 3.79 -16.98 -36.02
N LEU A 9 4.90 -17.70 -36.18
CA LEU A 9 6.12 -17.48 -35.38
C LEU A 9 6.75 -16.11 -35.69
N SER A 10 6.71 -15.66 -36.95
CA SER A 10 7.20 -14.33 -37.34
C SER A 10 6.33 -13.19 -36.79
N CYS A 11 5.01 -13.37 -36.73
CA CYS A 11 4.08 -12.43 -36.12
C CYS A 11 4.24 -12.35 -34.59
N ILE A 12 4.49 -13.49 -33.92
CA ILE A 12 4.73 -13.53 -32.47
C ILE A 12 6.07 -12.85 -32.13
N LEU A 13 7.13 -13.12 -32.89
CA LEU A 13 8.42 -12.47 -32.69
C LEU A 13 8.36 -10.96 -32.99
N MET A 14 7.63 -10.53 -34.01
CA MET A 14 7.40 -9.10 -34.24
C MET A 14 6.54 -8.48 -33.15
N ALA A 15 5.51 -9.16 -32.63
CA ALA A 15 4.69 -8.65 -31.53
C ALA A 15 5.49 -8.47 -30.23
N ILE A 16 6.36 -9.44 -29.90
CA ILE A 16 7.27 -9.36 -28.75
C ILE A 16 8.29 -8.24 -28.94
N TYR A 17 8.88 -8.11 -30.14
CA TYR A 17 9.84 -7.04 -30.43
C TYR A 17 9.18 -5.65 -30.44
N THR A 18 7.93 -5.53 -30.89
CA THR A 18 7.17 -4.27 -30.81
C THR A 18 6.69 -3.95 -29.41
N ALA A 19 6.39 -4.95 -28.57
CA ALA A 19 6.04 -4.76 -27.17
C ALA A 19 7.26 -4.34 -26.35
N ASP A 20 8.42 -4.96 -26.58
CA ASP A 20 9.68 -4.57 -25.93
C ASP A 20 10.18 -3.22 -26.44
N LEU A 21 10.06 -2.91 -27.75
CA LEU A 21 10.41 -1.59 -28.27
C LEU A 21 9.41 -0.52 -27.81
N ALA A 22 8.11 -0.83 -27.70
CA ALA A 22 7.13 0.08 -27.11
C ALA A 22 7.44 0.34 -25.63
N SER A 23 7.81 -0.69 -24.86
CA SER A 23 8.25 -0.60 -23.46
C SER A 23 9.56 0.17 -23.31
N PHE A 24 10.50 -0.01 -24.24
CA PHE A 24 11.79 0.67 -24.26
C PHE A 24 11.68 2.12 -24.77
N LEU A 25 10.67 2.43 -25.60
CA LEU A 25 10.35 3.77 -26.09
C LEU A 25 9.44 4.55 -25.14
N THR A 26 8.54 3.91 -24.37
CA THR A 26 7.85 4.56 -23.23
C THR A 26 8.82 4.93 -22.12
N VAL A 27 9.88 4.13 -21.91
CA VAL A 27 10.97 4.46 -20.97
C VAL A 27 11.87 5.60 -21.48
N ARG A 28 11.79 6.03 -22.74
CA ARG A 28 12.69 7.05 -23.35
C ARG A 28 12.02 8.32 -23.89
N ARG A 29 10.78 8.64 -23.55
CA ARG A 29 10.17 9.94 -23.92
C ARG A 29 9.35 10.57 -22.80
N THR A 30 10.00 10.83 -21.68
CA THR A 30 9.74 12.04 -20.89
C THR A 30 11.07 12.42 -20.22
N ASN A 31 11.44 13.70 -20.27
CA ASN A 31 12.32 14.26 -19.25
C ASN A 31 11.77 13.82 -17.88
N PRO A 32 12.64 13.58 -16.88
CA PRO A 32 12.23 12.92 -15.64
C PRO A 32 10.97 13.55 -15.05
N PRO A 33 10.16 12.77 -14.29
CA PRO A 33 9.04 13.29 -13.53
C PRO A 33 9.42 14.62 -12.89
N ILE A 34 8.47 15.57 -12.77
CA ILE A 34 8.63 16.63 -11.77
C ILE A 34 9.03 15.88 -10.50
N SER A 35 10.19 16.18 -9.93
CA SER A 35 10.73 15.49 -8.75
C SER A 35 10.71 16.39 -7.53
N GLY A 36 10.24 17.63 -7.66
CA GLY A 36 10.16 18.58 -6.56
C GLY A 36 9.81 19.99 -7.01
N ILE A 37 9.65 20.89 -6.03
CA ILE A 37 9.37 22.31 -6.28
C ILE A 37 10.47 22.96 -7.16
N ASP A 38 11.70 22.48 -7.08
CA ASP A 38 12.81 23.02 -7.86
C ASP A 38 12.69 22.72 -9.35
N ASP A 39 12.01 21.65 -9.78
CA ASP A 39 11.73 21.44 -11.20
C ASP A 39 10.70 22.44 -11.74
N ILE A 40 9.74 22.82 -10.90
CA ILE A 40 8.79 23.90 -11.21
C ILE A 40 9.55 25.24 -11.28
N LYS A 41 10.42 25.55 -10.32
CA LYS A 41 11.25 26.77 -10.38
C LYS A 41 12.12 26.83 -11.64
N ASN A 42 12.62 25.68 -12.07
CA ASN A 42 13.53 25.55 -13.22
C ASN A 42 12.80 25.31 -14.56
N GLY A 43 11.46 25.34 -14.60
CA GLY A 43 10.68 25.21 -15.84
C GLY A 43 10.72 23.80 -16.47
N ARG A 44 11.07 22.78 -15.69
CA ARG A 44 11.13 21.37 -16.12
C ARG A 44 9.75 20.70 -16.02
N LEU A 45 8.74 21.37 -16.56
CA LEU A 45 7.39 20.83 -16.64
C LEU A 45 7.26 20.01 -17.93
N PRO A 46 6.42 18.95 -17.95
CA PRO A 46 6.14 18.21 -19.18
C PRO A 46 5.31 19.01 -20.20
N PHE A 47 4.92 20.24 -19.86
CA PHE A 47 4.25 21.19 -20.73
C PHE A 47 5.28 22.04 -21.48
N HIS A 48 5.14 22.15 -22.81
CA HIS A 48 6.06 22.94 -23.62
C HIS A 48 5.84 24.45 -23.45
N ARG A 49 4.60 24.87 -23.14
CA ARG A 49 4.23 26.28 -22.97
C ARG A 49 3.35 26.44 -21.75
N VAL A 50 3.89 27.03 -20.69
CA VAL A 50 3.16 27.22 -19.42
C VAL A 50 2.86 28.68 -19.21
N GLY A 51 1.58 29.02 -19.07
CA GLY A 51 1.11 30.38 -18.79
C GLY A 51 1.20 30.72 -17.31
N ILE A 52 1.66 31.92 -16.99
CA ILE A 52 1.62 32.46 -15.62
C ILE A 52 1.12 33.90 -15.67
N VAL A 53 0.17 34.24 -14.80
CA VAL A 53 -0.32 35.62 -14.64
C VAL A 53 0.71 36.46 -13.90
N LYS A 54 1.06 37.62 -14.46
CA LYS A 54 2.00 38.57 -13.85
C LYS A 54 1.52 39.03 -12.47
N ASN A 55 2.48 39.41 -11.60
CA ASN A 55 2.23 40.00 -10.27
C ASN A 55 1.36 39.11 -9.36
N THR A 56 1.60 37.80 -9.39
CA THR A 56 0.99 36.83 -8.47
C THR A 56 2.00 36.42 -7.40
N SER A 57 1.53 36.02 -6.22
CA SER A 57 2.41 35.49 -5.17
C SER A 57 3.16 34.24 -5.65
N ILE A 58 2.63 33.50 -6.63
CA ILE A 58 3.35 32.42 -7.33
C ILE A 58 4.65 32.93 -7.96
N ILE A 59 4.60 34.06 -8.67
CA ILE A 59 5.79 34.70 -9.24
C ILE A 59 6.69 35.22 -8.13
N ASP A 60 6.13 35.95 -7.17
CA ASP A 60 6.93 36.67 -6.19
C ASP A 60 7.66 35.74 -5.19
N TYR A 61 7.06 34.61 -4.81
CA TYR A 61 7.62 33.69 -3.82
C TYR A 61 8.27 32.44 -4.40
N TYR A 62 7.65 31.83 -5.41
CA TYR A 62 8.09 30.53 -5.92
C TYR A 62 8.95 30.67 -7.16
N ILE A 63 8.67 31.65 -8.03
CA ILE A 63 9.35 31.82 -9.32
C ILE A 63 9.98 33.21 -9.38
N GLN A 64 10.94 33.43 -8.47
CA GLN A 64 11.58 34.73 -8.22
C GLN A 64 12.17 35.38 -9.50
N ASN A 65 12.56 34.58 -10.48
CA ASN A 65 12.87 34.99 -11.83
C ASN A 65 12.07 34.13 -12.80
N VAL A 66 11.00 34.67 -13.38
CA VAL A 66 10.21 33.98 -14.40
C VAL A 66 11.11 33.72 -15.61
N SER A 67 11.58 32.48 -15.70
CA SER A 67 12.32 31.92 -16.83
C SER A 67 11.59 32.22 -18.15
N ASP A 68 12.34 32.44 -19.24
CA ASP A 68 11.78 32.66 -20.59
C ASP A 68 10.93 31.48 -21.10
N VAL A 69 10.96 30.35 -20.38
CA VAL A 69 10.14 29.16 -20.61
C VAL A 69 8.65 29.41 -20.29
N TYR A 70 8.32 30.44 -19.51
CA TYR A 70 6.95 30.76 -19.11
C TYR A 70 6.31 31.85 -19.96
N TYR A 71 5.10 31.59 -20.45
CA TYR A 71 4.29 32.56 -21.17
C TYR A 71 3.61 33.52 -20.19
N ARG A 72 3.99 34.79 -20.21
CA ARG A 72 3.44 35.79 -19.29
C ARG A 72 2.05 36.25 -19.76
N LEU A 73 1.06 36.09 -18.89
CA LEU A 73 -0.30 36.56 -19.08
C LEU A 73 -0.48 37.85 -18.29
N GLU A 74 -1.10 38.87 -18.88
CA GLU A 74 -1.33 40.15 -18.20
C GLU A 74 -2.38 39.98 -17.11
N ASN A 75 -3.48 39.27 -17.41
CA ASN A 75 -4.60 39.12 -16.49
C ASN A 75 -5.05 37.66 -16.31
N PRO A 76 -5.66 37.32 -15.16
CA PRO A 76 -6.34 36.06 -14.90
C PRO A 76 -7.26 35.56 -16.03
N GLN A 77 -8.03 36.47 -16.63
CA GLN A 77 -8.99 36.17 -17.68
C GLN A 77 -8.33 35.68 -18.99
N ASP A 78 -7.04 36.00 -19.21
CA ASP A 78 -6.31 35.65 -20.44
C ASP A 78 -5.90 34.17 -20.49
N ILE A 79 -5.95 33.47 -19.35
CA ILE A 79 -5.65 32.04 -19.25
C ILE A 79 -6.51 31.21 -20.21
N TYR A 80 -7.81 31.52 -20.29
CA TYR A 80 -8.74 30.78 -21.14
C TYR A 80 -8.37 30.91 -22.61
N LEU A 81 -8.27 32.14 -23.12
CA LEU A 81 -7.93 32.41 -24.51
C LEU A 81 -6.60 31.77 -24.86
N ALA A 82 -5.61 31.89 -23.99
CA ALA A 82 -4.31 31.30 -24.22
C ALA A 82 -4.36 29.76 -24.28
N LEU A 83 -5.15 29.10 -23.43
CA LEU A 83 -5.33 27.65 -23.48
C LEU A 83 -6.08 27.23 -24.75
N ILE A 84 -7.26 27.80 -25.03
CA ILE A 84 -8.10 27.35 -26.16
C ILE A 84 -7.50 27.67 -27.52
N GLU A 85 -6.75 28.76 -27.65
CA GLU A 85 -6.03 29.13 -28.88
C GLU A 85 -4.72 28.34 -29.06
N ASN A 86 -4.44 27.38 -28.16
CA ASN A 86 -3.17 26.66 -28.12
C ASN A 86 -1.96 27.61 -28.07
N ARG A 87 -2.04 28.73 -27.34
CA ARG A 87 -0.87 29.56 -27.04
C ARG A 87 -0.09 29.02 -25.83
N ILE A 88 -0.79 28.39 -24.91
CA ILE A 88 -0.22 27.66 -23.77
C ILE A 88 -0.90 26.29 -23.62
N ASP A 89 -0.18 25.34 -23.02
CA ASP A 89 -0.63 23.96 -22.80
C ASP A 89 -1.16 23.77 -21.36
N ALA A 90 -0.64 24.55 -20.42
CA ALA A 90 -1.11 24.65 -19.04
C ALA A 90 -0.96 26.07 -18.51
N ALA A 91 -1.68 26.41 -17.45
CA ALA A 91 -1.57 27.68 -16.74
C ALA A 91 -1.43 27.46 -15.23
N LEU A 92 -0.44 28.12 -14.61
CA LEU A 92 -0.32 28.22 -13.17
C LEU A 92 -1.09 29.46 -12.69
N PHE A 93 -1.89 29.30 -11.64
CA PHE A 93 -2.76 30.36 -11.19
C PHE A 93 -2.97 30.42 -9.67
N GLU A 94 -3.27 31.62 -9.19
CA GLU A 94 -3.56 31.92 -7.79
C GLU A 94 -4.90 32.68 -7.64
N GLY A 95 -5.61 32.41 -6.56
CA GLY A 95 -6.80 33.15 -6.12
C GLY A 95 -8.13 32.45 -6.41
N ALA A 96 -9.06 32.56 -5.44
CA ALA A 96 -10.40 31.99 -5.56
C ALA A 96 -11.25 32.64 -6.66
N ALA A 97 -10.95 33.90 -7.04
CA ALA A 97 -11.63 34.61 -8.11
C ALA A 97 -11.34 34.00 -9.49
N LEU A 98 -10.11 33.53 -9.70
CA LEU A 98 -9.68 32.92 -10.95
C LEU A 98 -10.20 31.48 -11.06
N GLN A 99 -10.19 30.75 -9.94
CA GLN A 99 -10.92 29.50 -9.77
C GLN A 99 -12.42 29.67 -10.13
N TYR A 100 -13.08 30.69 -9.57
CA TYR A 100 -14.49 31.01 -9.85
C TYR A 100 -14.76 31.32 -11.34
N VAL A 101 -13.85 32.02 -12.01
CA VAL A 101 -13.95 32.31 -13.46
C VAL A 101 -13.81 31.04 -14.30
N ILE A 102 -12.92 30.12 -13.92
CA ILE A 102 -12.75 28.83 -14.60
C ILE A 102 -13.95 27.91 -14.34
N ASP A 103 -14.40 27.84 -13.09
CA ASP A 103 -15.53 27.02 -12.63
C ASP A 103 -16.85 27.40 -13.30
N ARG A 104 -17.14 28.70 -13.40
CA ARG A 104 -18.43 29.19 -13.91
C ARG A 104 -18.56 29.09 -15.42
N ASN A 105 -17.47 29.28 -16.15
CA ASN A 105 -17.53 29.48 -17.60
C ASN A 105 -16.93 28.32 -18.41
N TYR A 106 -16.07 27.47 -17.82
CA TYR A 106 -15.18 26.59 -18.61
C TYR A 106 -15.09 25.14 -18.10
N CYS A 107 -16.00 24.71 -17.21
CA CYS A 107 -16.02 23.37 -16.60
C CYS A 107 -15.99 22.18 -17.59
N GLY A 108 -16.58 22.36 -18.78
CA GLY A 108 -16.67 21.29 -19.78
C GLY A 108 -15.39 21.06 -20.60
N ARG A 109 -14.39 21.94 -20.52
CA ARG A 109 -13.24 21.95 -21.46
C ARG A 109 -11.87 21.90 -20.79
N LEU A 110 -11.76 22.32 -19.54
CA LEU A 110 -10.51 22.36 -18.80
C LEU A 110 -10.55 21.42 -17.59
N SER A 111 -9.39 20.85 -17.26
CA SER A 111 -9.14 20.14 -16.00
C SER A 111 -8.39 21.06 -15.04
N LEU A 112 -8.77 21.01 -13.78
CA LEU A 112 -8.22 21.81 -12.70
C LEU A 112 -7.62 20.91 -11.64
N VAL A 113 -6.43 21.29 -11.17
CA VAL A 113 -5.65 20.56 -10.20
C VAL A 113 -5.08 21.58 -9.21
N GLY A 114 -5.43 21.57 -7.91
CA GLY A 114 -4.96 22.58 -6.96
C GLY A 114 -5.58 22.58 -5.55
N VAL A 115 -5.17 23.56 -4.72
CA VAL A 115 -5.48 23.71 -3.27
C VAL A 115 -6.11 25.06 -2.95
N GLY A 116 -7.02 25.06 -1.97
CA GLY A 116 -7.47 26.27 -1.26
C GLY A 116 -6.90 26.38 0.14
N PHE A 117 -6.18 27.46 0.44
CA PHE A 117 -6.00 27.95 1.82
C PHE A 117 -7.06 29.02 2.10
N ALA A 118 -7.41 29.22 3.38
CA ALA A 118 -8.46 30.11 3.85
C ALA A 118 -8.25 31.59 3.45
N LYS A 119 -8.51 31.89 2.16
CA LYS A 119 -8.45 33.15 1.36
C LYS A 119 -7.47 33.16 0.15
N SER A 120 -6.66 32.13 -0.09
CA SER A 120 -5.75 32.04 -1.25
C SER A 120 -5.76 30.64 -1.86
N TRP A 121 -6.21 30.53 -3.12
CA TRP A 121 -6.21 29.28 -3.90
C TRP A 121 -4.98 29.21 -4.80
N PHE A 122 -4.44 28.04 -5.08
CA PHE A 122 -3.33 27.83 -6.02
C PHE A 122 -3.60 26.58 -6.86
N GLY A 123 -3.32 26.61 -8.16
CA GLY A 123 -3.57 25.45 -9.02
C GLY A 123 -2.98 25.53 -10.42
N ILE A 124 -3.17 24.43 -11.14
CA ILE A 124 -2.81 24.23 -12.54
C ILE A 124 -4.09 23.98 -13.33
N ALA A 125 -4.31 24.77 -14.36
CA ALA A 125 -5.38 24.55 -15.34
C ALA A 125 -4.76 23.99 -16.63
N MET A 126 -5.37 22.94 -17.18
CA MET A 126 -4.93 22.31 -18.42
C MET A 126 -6.13 21.85 -19.24
N LYS A 127 -5.91 21.48 -20.51
CA LYS A 127 -6.97 20.94 -21.35
C LYS A 127 -7.40 19.54 -20.90
N LYS A 128 -8.70 19.24 -21.00
CA LYS A 128 -9.25 17.94 -20.58
C LYS A 128 -8.86 16.79 -21.52
N ASP A 129 -8.65 17.10 -22.79
CA ASP A 129 -8.21 16.20 -23.87
C ASP A 129 -6.69 16.17 -24.06
N TRP A 130 -5.92 16.67 -23.08
CA TRP A 130 -4.47 16.66 -23.18
C TRP A 130 -3.89 15.24 -23.12
N GLU A 131 -3.08 14.90 -24.12
CA GLU A 131 -2.61 13.52 -24.36
C GLU A 131 -1.72 12.95 -23.25
N TYR A 132 -1.04 13.81 -22.47
CA TYR A 132 -0.14 13.40 -21.38
C TYR A 132 -0.73 13.62 -19.98
N LYS A 133 -2.05 13.85 -19.89
CA LYS A 133 -2.73 14.11 -18.61
C LYS A 133 -2.50 12.98 -17.60
N ALA A 134 -2.58 11.72 -18.06
CA ALA A 134 -2.39 10.56 -17.19
C ALA A 134 -0.96 10.51 -16.62
N ASP A 135 0.05 10.78 -17.45
CA ASP A 135 1.45 10.78 -17.03
C ASP A 135 1.75 11.93 -16.07
N PHE A 136 1.14 13.10 -16.28
CA PHE A 136 1.26 14.24 -15.37
C PHE A 136 0.63 13.96 -14.00
N ASP A 137 -0.59 13.40 -13.98
CA ASP A 137 -1.25 12.99 -12.75
C ASP A 137 -0.37 11.99 -11.96
N MET A 138 0.28 11.05 -12.66
CA MET A 138 1.20 10.07 -12.05
C MET A 138 2.51 10.68 -11.54
N ASN A 139 3.13 11.60 -12.28
CA ASN A 139 4.39 12.24 -11.87
C ASN A 139 4.21 13.14 -10.65
N ILE A 140 3.08 13.83 -10.57
CA ILE A 140 2.72 14.63 -9.40
C ILE A 140 2.45 13.76 -8.16
N LEU A 141 1.96 12.54 -8.33
CA LEU A 141 1.87 11.55 -7.26
C LEU A 141 3.26 11.10 -6.78
N SER A 142 4.23 10.96 -7.69
CA SER A 142 5.64 10.65 -7.35
C SER A 142 6.31 11.73 -6.50
N VAL A 143 6.11 13.04 -6.80
CA VAL A 143 6.65 14.16 -5.98
C VAL A 143 6.08 14.14 -4.56
N ARG A 144 4.84 13.69 -4.42
CA ARG A 144 4.14 13.57 -3.13
C ARG A 144 4.69 12.42 -2.29
N GLU A 145 5.05 11.31 -2.93
CA GLU A 145 5.61 10.11 -2.28
C GLU A 145 7.03 10.34 -1.72
N GLU A 146 7.76 11.32 -2.26
CA GLU A 146 9.07 11.76 -1.76
C GLU A 146 8.99 12.81 -0.61
N GLY A 147 7.79 13.22 -0.20
CA GLY A 147 7.59 14.11 0.96
C GLY A 147 7.96 15.59 0.73
N LEU A 148 8.28 16.00 -0.50
CA LEU A 148 8.71 17.36 -0.85
C LEU A 148 7.56 18.37 -0.98
N ILE A 149 6.29 17.93 -0.87
CA ILE A 149 5.09 18.78 -0.88
C ILE A 149 4.16 18.35 0.27
N GLU A 150 3.76 19.31 1.12
CA GLU A 150 2.86 19.02 2.26
C GLU A 150 1.43 18.61 1.84
N LYS A 151 0.83 17.79 2.72
CA LYS A 151 -0.48 17.08 2.78
C LYS A 151 -1.72 17.56 1.99
N LYS A 152 -1.77 18.71 1.31
CA LYS A 152 -3.04 19.34 0.90
C LYS A 152 -3.27 19.53 -0.60
N TRP A 153 -2.54 18.83 -1.48
CA TRP A 153 -2.52 19.20 -2.90
C TRP A 153 -3.68 18.76 -3.84
N PHE A 154 -4.62 17.87 -3.47
CA PHE A 154 -5.54 17.34 -4.50
C PHE A 154 -6.98 17.06 -4.06
N LEU A 155 -7.93 17.69 -4.75
CA LEU A 155 -9.33 17.25 -4.91
C LEU A 155 -9.60 17.05 -6.41
N LYS A 156 -9.95 15.84 -6.86
CA LYS A 156 -10.45 15.60 -8.23
C LYS A 156 -11.95 15.90 -8.26
N ARG A 157 -12.38 16.92 -9.01
CA ARG A 157 -13.81 17.27 -9.21
C ARG A 157 -14.27 16.91 -10.64
N SER A 158 -15.41 16.22 -10.80
CA SER A 158 -16.01 15.86 -12.10
C SER A 158 -17.41 16.46 -12.31
N CYS A 159 -17.62 17.14 -13.45
CA CYS A 159 -18.81 17.96 -13.73
C CYS A 159 -19.96 17.06 -14.21
N ASN A 160 -21.14 17.14 -13.59
CA ASN A 160 -22.34 16.40 -14.01
C ASN A 160 -23.25 17.34 -14.82
N SER A 161 -23.66 16.93 -16.04
CA SER A 161 -24.38 17.80 -17.00
C SER A 161 -25.87 17.97 -16.71
N ASP A 162 -26.44 17.11 -15.86
CA ASP A 162 -27.90 16.90 -15.84
C ASP A 162 -28.59 17.60 -14.66
N VAL A 163 -27.82 18.20 -13.75
CA VAL A 163 -28.35 18.85 -12.54
C VAL A 163 -27.77 20.26 -12.44
N GLY A 164 -28.18 21.14 -13.36
CA GLY A 164 -27.96 22.59 -13.29
C GLY A 164 -26.66 23.03 -12.60
N ASN A 165 -25.50 22.75 -13.21
CA ASN A 165 -24.17 23.18 -12.74
C ASN A 165 -23.91 22.96 -11.24
N MET A 166 -24.42 21.88 -10.66
CA MET A 166 -24.12 21.49 -9.29
C MET A 166 -23.25 20.24 -9.29
N TRP A 167 -22.07 20.33 -8.68
CA TRP A 167 -21.13 19.23 -8.59
C TRP A 167 -21.64 18.16 -7.61
N GLN A 168 -21.49 16.89 -8.00
CA GLN A 168 -21.72 15.74 -7.14
C GLN A 168 -20.35 15.19 -6.69
N TYR A 169 -20.20 14.95 -5.39
CA TYR A 169 -19.09 14.15 -4.87
C TYR A 169 -19.46 12.69 -5.12
N ASP A 170 -19.02 12.10 -6.23
CA ASP A 170 -19.22 10.68 -6.45
C ASP A 170 -18.23 9.91 -5.56
N GLY A 171 -18.76 9.32 -4.49
CA GLY A 171 -18.01 8.37 -3.69
C GLY A 171 -17.70 7.13 -4.54
N ILE A 172 -16.43 6.78 -4.65
CA ILE A 172 -16.04 5.43 -5.05
C ILE A 172 -16.65 4.49 -3.99
N PRO A 173 -17.33 3.39 -4.37
CA PRO A 173 -17.85 2.44 -3.41
C PRO A 173 -16.74 2.04 -2.42
N LEU A 174 -17.00 2.12 -1.11
CA LEU A 174 -16.01 1.85 -0.05
C LEU A 174 -15.36 0.46 -0.21
N SER A 175 -16.08 -0.50 -0.80
CA SER A 175 -15.60 -1.85 -1.12
C SER A 175 -14.55 -1.91 -2.24
N SER A 176 -14.35 -0.82 -2.97
CA SER A 176 -13.39 -0.69 -4.08
C SER A 176 -12.16 0.17 -3.71
N MET A 177 -12.05 0.58 -2.45
CA MET A 177 -10.99 1.45 -1.96
C MET A 177 -9.94 0.62 -1.23
N SER A 178 -8.74 0.48 -1.83
CA SER A 178 -7.60 -0.23 -1.21
C SER A 178 -7.11 0.47 0.05
N GLY A 179 -6.33 -0.23 0.88
CA GLY A 179 -5.80 0.28 2.15
C GLY A 179 -5.19 1.69 2.08
N LEU A 180 -4.46 1.99 1.00
CA LEU A 180 -3.86 3.32 0.76
C LEU A 180 -4.92 4.44 0.62
N PHE A 181 -6.06 4.19 -0.04
CA PHE A 181 -7.11 5.21 -0.22
C PHE A 181 -7.82 5.57 1.10
N LEU A 182 -7.87 4.62 2.04
CA LEU A 182 -8.42 4.82 3.39
C LEU A 182 -7.49 5.66 4.26
N THR A 183 -6.17 5.46 4.15
CA THR A 183 -5.18 6.29 4.86
C THR A 183 -5.32 7.78 4.58
N PHE A 184 -5.85 8.15 3.41
CA PHE A 184 -5.97 9.54 2.98
C PHE A 184 -7.28 10.23 3.38
N LEU A 185 -8.28 9.49 3.87
CA LEU A 185 -9.63 10.00 4.15
C LEU A 185 -10.04 9.91 5.63
N THR A 186 -9.32 9.15 6.45
CA THR A 186 -9.63 8.94 7.87
C THR A 186 -8.51 9.47 8.76
N THR A 187 -8.85 9.83 9.99
CA THR A 187 -7.82 10.15 11.00
C THR A 187 -6.97 8.91 11.32
N ASN A 188 -5.79 9.10 11.93
CA ASN A 188 -4.94 7.97 12.33
C ASN A 188 -5.66 7.06 13.36
N GLU A 189 -6.42 7.65 14.28
CA GLU A 189 -7.22 6.89 15.26
C GLU A 189 -8.29 6.03 14.58
N GLU A 190 -9.10 6.62 13.70
CA GLU A 190 -10.11 5.89 12.93
C GLU A 190 -9.49 4.83 12.00
N PHE A 191 -8.29 5.09 11.47
CA PHE A 191 -7.55 4.13 10.66
C PHE A 191 -7.15 2.93 11.51
N ASN A 192 -6.56 3.16 12.69
CA ASN A 192 -6.16 2.11 13.60
C ASN A 192 -7.37 1.27 14.05
N GLU A 193 -8.50 1.88 14.37
CA GLU A 193 -9.70 1.14 14.77
C GLU A 193 -10.24 0.18 13.69
N LYS A 194 -10.07 0.54 12.41
CA LYS A 194 -10.60 -0.24 11.28
C LYS A 194 -9.61 -1.23 10.70
N MET A 195 -8.33 -0.87 10.68
CA MET A 195 -7.27 -1.61 9.97
C MET A 195 -6.41 -2.45 10.92
N ASN A 196 -6.38 -2.12 12.22
CA ASN A 196 -5.60 -2.86 13.21
C ASN A 196 -6.55 -3.78 14.00
N GLY A 197 -6.37 -5.08 13.80
CA GLY A 197 -7.28 -6.13 14.31
C GLY A 197 -6.65 -7.07 15.33
N PHE A 198 -5.38 -6.89 15.69
CA PHE A 198 -4.76 -7.77 16.67
C PHE A 198 -5.28 -7.43 18.07
N LYS A 199 -5.88 -8.42 18.73
CA LYS A 199 -6.42 -8.27 20.09
C LYS A 199 -6.10 -9.48 20.95
N ILE A 200 -5.46 -9.22 22.08
CA ILE A 200 -5.23 -10.21 23.12
C ILE A 200 -6.50 -10.27 23.97
N LYS A 201 -7.32 -11.31 23.82
CA LYS A 201 -8.38 -11.56 24.79
C LYS A 201 -7.75 -12.24 26.01
N ASN A 202 -8.14 -11.81 27.20
CA ASN A 202 -7.75 -12.41 28.49
C ASN A 202 -8.41 -13.80 28.70
N THR A 203 -8.51 -14.60 27.64
CA THR A 203 -8.92 -16.00 27.72
C THR A 203 -7.73 -16.77 28.25
N ASP A 204 -7.84 -17.16 29.52
CA ASP A 204 -6.99 -18.13 30.23
C ASP A 204 -5.84 -18.67 29.38
N SER A 205 -4.71 -17.96 29.44
CA SER A 205 -3.44 -18.36 28.85
C SER A 205 -3.02 -19.79 29.23
N SER A 206 -3.65 -20.34 30.27
CA SER A 206 -3.55 -21.68 30.84
C SER A 206 -4.25 -22.80 30.05
N LYS A 207 -5.09 -22.51 29.05
CA LYS A 207 -5.91 -23.53 28.35
C LYS A 207 -5.29 -24.12 27.07
N PHE A 208 -4.18 -23.59 26.59
CA PHE A 208 -3.56 -24.05 25.34
C PHE A 208 -2.18 -24.67 25.59
N ASP A 209 -1.93 -25.82 24.98
CA ASP A 209 -0.66 -26.55 25.07
C ASP A 209 0.38 -25.86 24.18
N ARG A 210 0.98 -24.80 24.73
CA ARG A 210 1.94 -23.95 24.04
C ARG A 210 3.32 -24.56 24.09
N HIS A 211 3.79 -24.94 22.92
CA HIS A 211 5.18 -25.32 22.73
C HIS A 211 5.99 -24.03 22.63
N ARG A 212 7.13 -23.97 23.32
CA ARG A 212 8.05 -22.83 23.21
C ARG A 212 9.15 -23.15 22.23
N HIS A 213 9.41 -22.23 21.31
CA HIS A 213 10.62 -22.30 20.51
C HIS A 213 11.83 -22.08 21.43
N MET A 214 12.90 -22.80 21.13
CA MET A 214 14.20 -22.58 21.76
C MET A 214 15.24 -22.62 20.66
N ALA A 215 15.81 -21.46 20.35
CA ALA A 215 16.96 -21.37 19.47
C ALA A 215 18.09 -22.34 19.89
N PRO A 216 18.70 -23.10 18.96
CA PRO A 216 19.86 -23.93 19.27
C PRO A 216 21.02 -23.06 19.76
N GLN A 217 21.73 -23.47 20.83
CA GLN A 217 22.82 -22.68 21.43
C GLN A 217 23.99 -22.34 20.48
N ASN A 218 24.13 -23.06 19.36
CA ASN A 218 25.21 -22.89 18.37
C ASN A 218 24.68 -22.54 16.97
N PHE A 219 23.48 -21.98 16.85
CA PHE A 219 23.00 -21.53 15.55
C PHE A 219 23.79 -20.30 15.10
N GLY A 220 24.52 -20.44 13.99
CA GLY A 220 25.07 -19.31 13.25
C GLY A 220 24.04 -18.89 12.21
N PRO A 221 23.21 -17.87 12.49
CA PRO A 221 22.23 -17.42 11.51
C PRO A 221 22.92 -17.00 10.21
N THR A 222 22.23 -17.22 9.10
CA THR A 222 22.66 -16.66 7.81
C THR A 222 22.39 -15.17 7.82
N ASP A 223 23.33 -14.36 7.32
CA ASP A 223 23.21 -12.89 7.30
C ASP A 223 22.02 -12.36 6.46
N TYR A 224 21.32 -13.23 5.72
CA TYR A 224 20.17 -12.85 4.89
C TYR A 224 19.21 -14.02 4.66
N VAL A 225 17.92 -13.79 4.91
CA VAL A 225 16.82 -14.73 4.62
C VAL A 225 15.70 -13.97 3.92
N ASP A 226 15.17 -14.51 2.82
CA ASP A 226 13.98 -13.98 2.15
C ASP A 226 13.14 -15.11 1.56
N TRP A 227 12.06 -15.47 2.27
CA TRP A 227 11.16 -16.56 1.93
C TRP A 227 10.32 -16.29 0.67
N ARG A 228 10.22 -15.03 0.22
CA ARG A 228 9.52 -14.66 -1.03
C ARG A 228 10.22 -15.28 -2.23
N THR A 229 11.55 -15.27 -2.22
CA THR A 229 12.39 -15.86 -3.28
C THR A 229 12.42 -17.38 -3.27
N LYS A 230 11.85 -18.02 -2.24
CA LYS A 230 11.88 -19.48 -2.03
C LYS A 230 10.53 -20.16 -2.25
N GLY A 231 9.49 -19.40 -2.59
CA GLY A 231 8.14 -19.93 -2.86
C GLY A 231 7.28 -20.18 -1.62
N TYR A 232 7.66 -19.64 -0.46
CA TYR A 232 6.95 -19.84 0.81
C TYR A 232 5.85 -18.79 1.06
N VAL A 233 5.76 -17.76 0.23
CA VAL A 233 4.93 -16.57 0.48
C VAL A 233 3.99 -16.36 -0.69
N THR A 234 2.68 -16.35 -0.41
CA THR A 234 1.63 -15.98 -1.37
C THR A 234 1.69 -14.50 -1.75
N PRO A 235 1.01 -14.04 -2.81
CA PRO A 235 0.88 -12.61 -3.10
C PRO A 235 0.34 -11.80 -1.90
N VAL A 236 0.67 -10.51 -1.86
CA VAL A 236 0.08 -9.59 -0.87
C VAL A 236 -1.43 -9.49 -1.11
N LYS A 237 -2.20 -9.57 -0.03
CA LYS A 237 -3.65 -9.42 -0.01
C LYS A 237 -4.05 -8.07 0.61
N ASP A 238 -5.33 -7.75 0.59
CA ASP A 238 -5.88 -6.52 1.19
C ASP A 238 -7.06 -6.85 2.11
N GLN A 239 -6.93 -6.52 3.40
CA GLN A 239 -7.95 -6.76 4.41
C GLN A 239 -9.10 -5.76 4.32
N GLY A 240 -8.92 -4.60 3.68
CA GLY A 240 -9.93 -3.54 3.65
C GLY A 240 -10.33 -3.05 5.04
N GLN A 241 -11.58 -2.56 5.18
CA GLN A 241 -12.10 -2.01 6.44
C GLN A 241 -12.60 -3.09 7.42
N CYS A 242 -11.77 -4.09 7.67
CA CYS A 242 -12.04 -5.17 8.58
C CYS A 242 -10.78 -5.38 9.43
N GLY A 243 -10.92 -5.42 10.76
CA GLY A 243 -9.84 -5.70 11.70
C GLY A 243 -9.45 -7.18 11.68
N SER A 244 -9.12 -7.72 10.52
CA SER A 244 -8.83 -9.14 10.28
C SER A 244 -7.34 -9.42 10.04
N CYS A 245 -6.44 -8.47 10.30
CA CYS A 245 -4.99 -8.66 10.15
C CYS A 245 -4.46 -9.93 10.84
N TRP A 246 -5.07 -10.32 11.97
CA TRP A 246 -4.76 -11.56 12.69
C TRP A 246 -5.02 -12.81 11.84
N ALA A 247 -6.07 -12.81 11.00
CA ALA A 247 -6.39 -13.90 10.09
C ALA A 247 -5.35 -13.98 8.96
N PHE A 248 -4.98 -12.84 8.35
CA PHE A 248 -3.96 -12.75 7.30
C PHE A 248 -2.56 -13.16 7.80
N SER A 249 -2.23 -12.77 9.03
CA SER A 249 -0.99 -13.20 9.68
C SER A 249 -0.96 -14.71 9.89
N ALA A 250 -2.07 -15.29 10.39
CA ALA A 250 -2.18 -16.73 10.63
C ALA A 250 -2.16 -17.55 9.32
N THR A 251 -2.95 -17.17 8.32
CA THR A 251 -2.96 -17.84 7.01
C THR A 251 -1.58 -17.77 6.38
N GLY A 252 -0.93 -16.60 6.35
CA GLY A 252 0.41 -16.45 5.79
C GLY A 252 1.48 -17.35 6.41
N ALA A 253 1.45 -17.56 7.73
CA ALA A 253 2.37 -18.48 8.40
C ALA A 253 2.04 -19.94 8.05
N LEU A 254 0.76 -20.33 8.05
CA LEU A 254 0.32 -21.68 7.70
C LEU A 254 0.58 -22.02 6.23
N GLU A 255 0.42 -21.07 5.32
CA GLU A 255 0.77 -21.20 3.90
C GLU A 255 2.25 -21.55 3.72
N GLY A 256 3.13 -20.83 4.43
CA GLY A 256 4.57 -21.08 4.42
C GLY A 256 4.94 -22.44 5.00
N GLN A 257 4.31 -22.84 6.11
CA GLN A 257 4.53 -24.16 6.71
C GLN A 257 3.99 -25.28 5.82
N HIS A 258 2.81 -25.11 5.24
CA HIS A 258 2.25 -26.06 4.29
C HIS A 258 3.18 -26.25 3.09
N PHE A 259 3.65 -25.16 2.48
CA PHE A 259 4.62 -25.21 1.39
C PHE A 259 5.92 -25.92 1.81
N ARG A 260 6.42 -25.68 3.03
CA ARG A 260 7.60 -26.38 3.55
C ARG A 260 7.46 -27.90 3.45
N LYS A 261 6.30 -28.42 3.85
CA LYS A 261 5.97 -29.85 3.92
C LYS A 261 5.60 -30.46 2.56
N THR A 262 4.79 -29.75 1.76
CA THR A 262 4.18 -30.31 0.54
C THR A 262 4.83 -29.83 -0.75
N LYS A 263 5.58 -28.72 -0.70
CA LYS A 263 6.09 -27.98 -1.87
C LYS A 263 5.00 -27.42 -2.78
N SER A 264 3.75 -27.36 -2.30
CA SER A 264 2.62 -26.76 -3.00
C SER A 264 2.22 -25.48 -2.26
N LEU A 265 2.32 -24.32 -2.92
CA LEU A 265 1.92 -23.06 -2.32
C LEU A 265 0.44 -22.84 -2.62
N ILE A 266 -0.38 -22.83 -1.58
CA ILE A 266 -1.84 -22.72 -1.67
C ILE A 266 -2.25 -21.50 -0.87
N SER A 267 -3.02 -20.59 -1.47
CA SER A 267 -3.62 -19.47 -0.74
C SER A 267 -4.76 -19.97 0.13
N LEU A 268 -4.71 -19.68 1.44
CA LEU A 268 -5.70 -20.12 2.43
C LEU A 268 -6.72 -19.00 2.71
N SER A 269 -7.91 -19.38 3.19
CA SER A 269 -9.03 -18.46 3.37
C SER A 269 -8.97 -17.72 4.71
N GLU A 270 -8.76 -16.40 4.69
CA GLU A 270 -8.94 -15.58 5.89
C GLU A 270 -10.41 -15.52 6.32
N GLN A 271 -11.35 -15.53 5.35
CA GLN A 271 -12.77 -15.47 5.64
C GLN A 271 -13.27 -16.68 6.44
N ASN A 272 -12.70 -17.86 6.19
CA ASN A 272 -12.97 -19.04 7.00
C ASN A 272 -12.61 -18.78 8.47
N LEU A 273 -11.47 -18.15 8.75
CA LEU A 273 -11.08 -17.82 10.13
C LEU A 273 -12.02 -16.79 10.75
N ILE A 274 -12.35 -15.73 10.02
CA ILE A 274 -13.26 -14.66 10.46
C ILE A 274 -14.61 -15.24 10.86
N ASP A 275 -15.19 -16.08 10.01
CA ASP A 275 -16.56 -16.58 10.21
C ASP A 275 -16.65 -17.74 11.21
N CYS A 276 -15.58 -18.53 11.40
CA CYS A 276 -15.66 -19.81 12.10
C CYS A 276 -14.88 -19.89 13.43
N SER A 277 -13.93 -18.99 13.70
CA SER A 277 -13.03 -19.13 14.86
C SER A 277 -13.51 -18.40 16.13
N SER A 278 -14.75 -17.90 16.15
CA SER A 278 -15.28 -17.10 17.27
C SER A 278 -15.29 -17.85 18.62
N MET A 279 -15.54 -19.15 18.61
CA MET A 279 -15.47 -20.01 19.81
C MET A 279 -14.07 -20.11 20.41
N PHE A 280 -13.03 -19.73 19.66
CA PHE A 280 -11.62 -19.76 20.07
C PHE A 280 -11.11 -18.39 20.53
N GLY A 281 -11.99 -17.39 20.62
CA GLY A 281 -11.70 -16.07 21.18
C GLY A 281 -11.57 -14.95 20.15
N ASN A 282 -11.52 -15.27 18.86
CA ASN A 282 -11.53 -14.29 17.78
C ASN A 282 -12.91 -13.64 17.62
N MET A 283 -12.94 -12.44 17.07
CA MET A 283 -14.14 -11.60 16.97
C MET A 283 -14.30 -11.09 15.54
N GLY A 284 -13.92 -11.91 14.55
CA GLY A 284 -14.05 -11.58 13.14
C GLY A 284 -13.35 -10.26 12.77
N CYS A 285 -14.10 -9.32 12.19
CA CYS A 285 -13.62 -7.98 11.86
C CYS A 285 -13.39 -7.07 13.07
N GLU A 286 -13.86 -7.44 14.27
CA GLU A 286 -13.54 -6.73 15.51
C GLU A 286 -12.23 -7.19 16.15
N GLY A 287 -11.49 -8.10 15.50
CA GLY A 287 -10.14 -8.48 15.89
C GLY A 287 -9.98 -9.87 16.48
N GLY A 288 -8.73 -10.28 16.68
CA GLY A 288 -8.39 -11.64 17.06
C GLY A 288 -6.90 -11.86 17.26
N LEU A 289 -6.53 -13.13 17.45
CA LEU A 289 -5.18 -13.59 17.75
C LEU A 289 -4.82 -14.76 16.83
N MET A 290 -3.59 -14.75 16.30
CA MET A 290 -3.08 -15.80 15.40
C MET A 290 -3.12 -17.18 16.06
N ASP A 291 -2.72 -17.28 17.33
CA ASP A 291 -2.75 -18.53 18.11
C ASP A 291 -4.17 -19.11 18.23
N SER A 292 -5.17 -18.26 18.43
CA SER A 292 -6.58 -18.67 18.45
C SER A 292 -7.03 -19.20 17.09
N ALA A 293 -6.52 -18.61 15.99
CA ALA A 293 -6.76 -19.11 14.65
C ALA A 293 -6.11 -20.49 14.43
N PHE A 294 -4.84 -20.67 14.80
CA PHE A 294 -4.13 -21.95 14.74
C PHE A 294 -4.86 -23.04 15.53
N GLN A 295 -5.28 -22.72 16.76
CA GLN A 295 -6.06 -23.64 17.58
C GLN A 295 -7.40 -24.02 16.93
N TYR A 296 -8.10 -23.08 16.30
CA TYR A 296 -9.30 -23.37 15.52
C TYR A 296 -8.99 -24.36 14.40
N ILE A 297 -7.96 -24.11 13.58
CA ILE A 297 -7.62 -24.95 12.43
C ILE A 297 -7.29 -26.38 12.89
N LYS A 298 -6.55 -26.52 13.99
CA LYS A 298 -6.24 -27.81 14.61
C LYS A 298 -7.50 -28.58 15.01
N VAL A 299 -8.41 -27.95 15.75
CA VAL A 299 -9.65 -28.61 16.23
C VAL A 299 -10.63 -28.88 15.08
N ASN A 300 -10.71 -27.94 14.14
CA ASN A 300 -11.53 -28.05 12.94
C ASN A 300 -11.01 -29.12 11.95
N LYS A 301 -9.74 -29.49 12.10
CA LYS A 301 -9.00 -30.42 11.23
C LYS A 301 -8.81 -29.89 9.82
N GLY A 302 -8.60 -28.59 9.69
CA GLY A 302 -8.29 -27.95 8.43
C GLY A 302 -8.87 -26.54 8.29
N ILE A 303 -8.47 -25.90 7.21
CA ILE A 303 -8.92 -24.58 6.75
C ILE A 303 -9.13 -24.63 5.24
N ASP A 304 -10.17 -23.94 4.76
CA ASP A 304 -10.49 -23.87 3.34
C ASP A 304 -9.47 -23.05 2.54
N THR A 305 -9.38 -23.29 1.24
CA THR A 305 -8.60 -22.44 0.32
C THR A 305 -9.27 -21.08 0.10
N GLU A 306 -8.48 -20.07 -0.23
CA GLU A 306 -8.98 -18.76 -0.66
C GLU A 306 -9.97 -18.89 -1.83
N SER A 307 -9.67 -19.76 -2.79
CA SER A 307 -10.53 -19.94 -3.97
C SER A 307 -11.90 -20.56 -3.65
N SER A 308 -11.98 -21.42 -2.64
CA SER A 308 -13.23 -22.08 -2.23
C SER A 308 -14.03 -21.25 -1.23
N TYR A 309 -13.36 -20.39 -0.47
CA TYR A 309 -13.96 -19.52 0.54
C TYR A 309 -13.31 -18.13 0.45
N PRO A 310 -13.72 -17.30 -0.54
CA PRO A 310 -13.08 -16.01 -0.81
C PRO A 310 -13.21 -15.00 0.33
N TYR A 311 -12.25 -14.09 0.41
CA TYR A 311 -12.29 -12.96 1.32
C TYR A 311 -13.40 -11.95 1.00
N GLU A 312 -14.20 -11.57 2.00
CA GLU A 312 -15.37 -10.71 1.85
C GLU A 312 -15.31 -9.44 2.72
N ALA A 313 -14.29 -9.30 3.57
CA ALA A 313 -14.04 -8.12 4.42
C ALA A 313 -15.21 -7.72 5.35
N HIS A 314 -16.03 -8.67 5.77
CA HIS A 314 -17.08 -8.48 6.77
C HIS A 314 -17.37 -9.80 7.50
N ASP A 315 -18.06 -9.74 8.63
CA ASP A 315 -18.45 -10.94 9.37
C ASP A 315 -19.57 -11.70 8.64
N GLY A 316 -19.33 -12.97 8.36
CA GLY A 316 -20.28 -13.88 7.74
C GLY A 316 -20.68 -15.02 8.67
N LYS A 317 -21.55 -15.90 8.16
CA LYS A 317 -21.82 -17.19 8.81
C LYS A 317 -20.71 -18.16 8.44
N CYS A 318 -20.29 -19.01 9.38
CA CYS A 318 -19.32 -20.07 9.08
C CYS A 318 -19.83 -21.00 7.95
N ARG A 319 -19.07 -21.10 6.86
CA ARG A 319 -19.36 -21.94 5.67
C ARG A 319 -18.30 -23.02 5.40
N PHE A 320 -17.48 -23.35 6.40
CA PHE A 320 -16.40 -24.34 6.26
C PHE A 320 -16.91 -25.68 5.74
N THR A 321 -16.16 -26.30 4.82
CA THR A 321 -16.49 -27.60 4.22
C THR A 321 -15.25 -28.48 4.11
N ARG A 322 -15.35 -29.76 4.51
CA ARG A 322 -14.17 -30.65 4.55
C ARG A 322 -13.58 -30.93 3.18
N GLU A 323 -14.40 -30.84 2.14
CA GLU A 323 -14.02 -31.06 0.75
C GLU A 323 -13.07 -29.98 0.22
N ASN A 324 -13.04 -28.81 0.87
CA ASN A 324 -12.31 -27.63 0.42
C ASN A 324 -11.04 -27.33 1.24
N VAL A 325 -10.65 -28.25 2.14
CA VAL A 325 -9.48 -28.09 3.01
C VAL A 325 -8.20 -27.95 2.18
N GLY A 326 -7.54 -26.80 2.32
CA GLY A 326 -6.25 -26.48 1.68
C GLY A 326 -5.04 -26.83 2.55
N ALA A 327 -5.17 -26.72 3.88
CA ALA A 327 -4.12 -27.04 4.83
C ALA A 327 -4.70 -27.51 6.17
N ILE A 328 -3.86 -28.19 6.96
CA ILE A 328 -4.17 -28.63 8.31
C ILE A 328 -3.15 -28.06 9.28
N ASP A 329 -3.53 -27.93 10.55
CA ASP A 329 -2.64 -27.54 11.63
C ASP A 329 -2.68 -28.63 12.72
N THR A 330 -1.53 -28.93 13.30
CA THR A 330 -1.34 -29.91 14.37
C THR A 330 -1.01 -29.25 15.72
N GLY A 331 -0.74 -27.94 15.73
CA GLY A 331 -0.40 -27.14 16.91
C GLY A 331 0.44 -25.93 16.51
N PHE A 332 0.76 -25.06 17.46
CA PHE A 332 1.59 -23.90 17.20
C PHE A 332 2.67 -23.76 18.25
N VAL A 333 3.69 -22.99 17.91
CA VAL A 333 4.85 -22.71 18.75
C VAL A 333 5.00 -21.20 18.88
N ASP A 334 5.16 -20.74 20.12
CA ASP A 334 5.46 -19.33 20.42
C ASP A 334 6.97 -19.14 20.52
N THR A 335 7.48 -18.05 19.95
CA THR A 335 8.85 -17.61 20.24
C THR A 335 8.94 -17.06 21.65
N ILE A 336 10.15 -16.92 22.17
CA ILE A 336 10.38 -16.24 23.45
C ILE A 336 10.02 -14.76 23.28
N SER A 337 9.05 -14.30 24.05
CA SER A 337 8.59 -12.90 24.03
C SER A 337 9.76 -11.92 24.27
N HIS A 338 9.80 -10.85 23.47
CA HIS A 338 10.83 -9.80 23.46
C HIS A 338 12.23 -10.28 23.04
N ASN A 339 12.36 -11.50 22.50
CA ASN A 339 13.64 -12.05 22.09
C ASN A 339 13.78 -12.03 20.57
N GLU A 340 14.42 -10.99 20.05
CA GLU A 340 14.69 -10.83 18.61
C GLU A 340 15.56 -11.96 18.04
N THR A 341 16.50 -12.50 18.81
CA THR A 341 17.32 -13.64 18.39
C THR A 341 16.47 -14.91 18.22
N ASP A 342 15.52 -15.17 19.12
CA ASP A 342 14.64 -16.35 18.99
C ASP A 342 13.70 -16.21 17.78
N LEU A 343 13.21 -14.99 17.50
CA LEU A 343 12.45 -14.69 16.28
C LEU A 343 13.30 -14.88 15.02
N GLU A 344 14.52 -14.37 14.99
CA GLU A 344 15.46 -14.55 13.88
C GLU A 344 15.70 -16.04 13.58
N VAL A 345 16.00 -16.84 14.61
CA VAL A 345 16.21 -18.28 14.45
C VAL A 345 14.96 -18.98 13.95
N ALA A 346 13.78 -18.61 14.44
CA ALA A 346 12.52 -19.12 13.93
C ALA A 346 12.37 -18.79 12.43
N ILE A 347 12.59 -17.52 12.02
CA ILE A 347 12.52 -17.12 10.62
C ILE A 347 13.51 -17.93 9.77
N ALA A 348 14.75 -18.10 10.22
CA ALA A 348 15.79 -18.78 9.47
C ALA A 348 15.56 -20.28 9.31
N THR A 349 15.03 -20.94 10.34
CA THR A 349 14.96 -22.41 10.40
C THR A 349 13.57 -22.99 10.12
N ILE A 350 12.53 -22.20 10.33
CA ILE A 350 11.13 -22.66 10.27
C ILE A 350 10.42 -22.13 9.03
N GLY A 351 10.54 -20.85 8.69
CA GLY A 351 9.81 -20.24 7.58
C GLY A 351 9.25 -18.86 7.93
N PRO A 352 8.21 -18.40 7.22
CA PRO A 352 7.42 -17.23 7.62
C PRO A 352 6.80 -17.40 9.02
N ILE A 353 6.90 -16.35 9.85
CA ILE A 353 6.43 -16.33 11.25
C ILE A 353 5.39 -15.24 11.43
N SER A 354 4.26 -15.56 12.05
CA SER A 354 3.26 -14.56 12.44
C SER A 354 3.84 -13.66 13.53
N VAL A 355 3.71 -12.34 13.40
CA VAL A 355 4.17 -11.36 14.38
C VAL A 355 3.06 -10.36 14.67
N ALA A 356 3.08 -9.75 15.86
CA ALA A 356 2.27 -8.58 16.18
C ALA A 356 3.14 -7.36 16.42
N VAL A 357 2.69 -6.20 15.95
CA VAL A 357 3.42 -4.93 16.07
C VAL A 357 2.49 -3.81 16.54
N ASP A 358 3.07 -2.73 17.05
CA ASP A 358 2.42 -1.43 17.16
C ASP A 358 2.44 -0.72 15.80
N ALA A 359 1.28 -0.67 15.14
CA ALA A 359 1.08 0.07 13.89
C ALA A 359 0.29 1.38 14.11
N SER A 360 0.27 1.92 15.34
CA SER A 360 -0.57 3.09 15.70
C SER A 360 -0.10 4.40 15.09
N HIS A 361 1.13 4.46 14.58
CA HIS A 361 1.79 5.70 14.20
C HIS A 361 1.47 6.09 12.76
N SER A 362 1.30 7.39 12.52
CA SER A 362 1.09 7.90 11.16
C SER A 362 2.29 7.62 10.24
N SER A 363 3.50 7.50 10.79
CA SER A 363 4.68 7.05 10.06
C SER A 363 4.51 5.63 9.52
N PHE A 364 3.85 4.74 10.27
CA PHE A 364 3.51 3.39 9.84
C PHE A 364 2.43 3.43 8.76
N GLN A 365 1.36 4.19 9.01
CA GLN A 365 0.24 4.37 8.10
C GLN A 365 0.70 4.81 6.70
N PHE A 366 1.64 5.75 6.63
CA PHE A 366 2.16 6.33 5.38
C PHE A 366 3.53 5.79 4.97
N TYR A 367 4.00 4.70 5.57
CA TYR A 367 5.26 4.08 5.17
C TYR A 367 5.27 3.77 3.67
N SER A 368 6.34 4.19 2.99
CA SER A 368 6.51 4.00 1.54
C SER A 368 7.75 3.14 1.24
N SER A 369 8.89 3.44 1.86
CA SER A 369 10.14 2.75 1.59
C SER A 369 11.19 2.96 2.69
N GLY A 370 12.29 2.22 2.58
CA GLY A 370 13.42 2.31 3.51
C GLY A 370 13.23 1.46 4.76
N ILE A 371 14.13 1.59 5.71
CA ILE A 371 14.06 0.89 6.99
C ILE A 371 13.18 1.72 7.93
N TYR A 372 12.07 1.15 8.34
CA TYR A 372 11.12 1.74 9.27
C TYR A 372 11.68 1.73 10.69
N ASP A 373 11.71 2.91 11.29
CA ASP A 373 12.18 3.17 12.64
C ASP A 373 11.37 4.32 13.21
N GLU A 374 10.52 4.02 14.19
CA GLU A 374 9.62 4.96 14.84
C GLU A 374 9.95 5.04 16.33
N PRO A 375 10.55 6.15 16.81
CA PRO A 375 10.96 6.27 18.20
C PRO A 375 9.82 6.11 19.22
N ASP A 376 8.59 6.46 18.83
CA ASP A 376 7.43 6.43 19.73
C ASP A 376 6.69 5.08 19.73
N CYS A 377 7.13 4.11 18.92
CA CYS A 377 6.52 2.79 18.84
C CYS A 377 6.54 2.07 20.19
N SER A 378 5.42 1.46 20.56
CA SER A 378 5.34 0.62 21.73
C SER A 378 5.81 -0.81 21.44
N ASP A 379 6.60 -1.38 22.36
CA ASP A 379 6.95 -2.80 22.36
C ASP A 379 5.88 -3.70 22.99
N THR A 380 4.85 -3.11 23.59
CA THR A 380 3.86 -3.81 24.44
C THR A 380 2.41 -3.52 24.05
N LYS A 381 2.11 -2.38 23.43
CA LYS A 381 0.76 -2.02 22.94
C LYS A 381 0.55 -2.45 21.49
N LEU A 382 0.70 -3.74 21.24
CA LEU A 382 0.55 -4.32 19.90
C LEU A 382 -0.91 -4.26 19.45
N ASN A 383 -1.15 -3.91 18.20
CA ASN A 383 -2.49 -3.78 17.64
C ASN A 383 -2.63 -4.29 16.21
N HIS A 384 -1.53 -4.62 15.53
CA HIS A 384 -1.56 -5.11 14.15
C HIS A 384 -0.82 -6.43 13.97
N GLY A 385 -1.43 -7.38 13.27
CA GLY A 385 -0.88 -8.69 12.98
C GLY A 385 -0.27 -8.72 11.58
N MET A 386 0.98 -9.15 11.46
CA MET A 386 1.74 -9.19 10.21
C MET A 386 2.51 -10.50 10.07
N LEU A 387 3.26 -10.67 8.98
CA LEU A 387 4.03 -11.88 8.72
C LEU A 387 5.50 -11.53 8.45
N ALA A 388 6.41 -11.92 9.35
CA ALA A 388 7.83 -11.82 9.12
C ALA A 388 8.28 -12.92 8.14
N VAL A 389 8.77 -12.51 6.96
CA VAL A 389 9.12 -13.41 5.84
C VAL A 389 10.63 -13.43 5.56
N GLY A 390 11.44 -12.79 6.39
CA GLY A 390 12.87 -12.71 6.18
C GLY A 390 13.53 -11.63 7.04
N TYR A 391 14.84 -11.48 6.87
CA TYR A 391 15.66 -10.44 7.48
C TYR A 391 16.95 -10.24 6.69
N ASN A 392 17.65 -9.12 6.94
CA ASN A 392 18.91 -8.78 6.32
C ASN A 392 19.87 -8.07 7.29
N ASP A 393 21.07 -8.63 7.42
CA ASP A 393 22.12 -8.22 8.35
C ASP A 393 23.36 -7.70 7.63
N THR A 394 23.34 -7.75 6.30
CA THR A 394 24.48 -7.37 5.45
C THR A 394 24.57 -5.87 5.19
N THR A 395 23.67 -5.08 5.79
CA THR A 395 23.56 -3.64 5.51
C THR A 395 24.53 -2.86 6.39
N GLN A 396 25.23 -1.90 5.79
CA GLN A 396 26.18 -1.06 6.51
C GLN A 396 25.53 -0.10 7.52
N TYR A 397 24.23 0.17 7.36
CA TYR A 397 23.54 1.23 8.08
C TYR A 397 22.58 0.72 9.14
N HIS A 398 21.69 -0.25 8.86
CA HIS A 398 20.80 -0.87 9.86
C HIS A 398 20.28 -2.23 9.39
N GLU A 399 20.29 -3.23 10.29
CA GLU A 399 19.67 -4.53 10.07
C GLU A 399 18.14 -4.41 10.08
N TYR A 400 17.44 -5.26 9.32
CA TYR A 400 15.98 -5.19 9.24
C TYR A 400 15.31 -6.56 9.06
N TYR A 401 14.08 -6.67 9.54
CA TYR A 401 13.13 -7.72 9.16
C TYR A 401 12.41 -7.34 7.87
N ILE A 402 12.12 -8.32 7.03
CA ILE A 402 11.22 -8.18 5.87
C ILE A 402 9.85 -8.66 6.32
N VAL A 403 8.88 -7.75 6.39
CA VAL A 403 7.55 -8.04 6.94
C VAL A 403 6.48 -7.79 5.88
N LYS A 404 5.62 -8.78 5.65
CA LYS A 404 4.46 -8.71 4.76
C LYS A 404 3.28 -8.11 5.50
N ASN A 405 2.65 -7.11 4.90
CA ASN A 405 1.42 -6.50 5.39
C ASN A 405 0.19 -7.03 4.63
N SER A 406 -1.00 -6.68 5.11
CA SER A 406 -2.32 -7.04 4.57
C SER A 406 -3.10 -5.82 4.11
N TRP A 407 -2.45 -4.72 3.70
CA TRP A 407 -3.08 -3.48 3.23
C TRP A 407 -2.93 -3.26 1.72
N GLY A 408 -2.76 -4.35 0.96
CA GLY A 408 -2.58 -4.32 -0.47
C GLY A 408 -1.17 -3.90 -0.92
N THR A 409 -0.89 -4.11 -2.20
CA THR A 409 0.44 -3.84 -2.79
C THR A 409 0.74 -2.35 -2.95
N SER A 410 -0.26 -1.47 -2.82
CA SER A 410 -0.08 -0.02 -2.92
C SER A 410 0.54 0.61 -1.66
N TRP A 411 0.53 -0.10 -0.53
CA TRP A 411 1.11 0.37 0.71
C TRP A 411 2.56 -0.12 0.85
N GLY A 412 3.46 0.73 1.36
CA GLY A 412 4.86 0.38 1.56
C GLY A 412 5.59 -0.08 0.29
N MET A 413 6.55 -0.97 0.47
CA MET A 413 7.36 -1.52 -0.62
C MET A 413 6.65 -2.72 -1.24
N GLN A 414 5.66 -2.43 -2.10
CA GLN A 414 4.81 -3.45 -2.75
C GLN A 414 4.04 -4.33 -1.72
N GLY A 415 3.55 -3.72 -0.63
CA GLY A 415 2.86 -4.42 0.46
C GLY A 415 3.78 -4.96 1.56
N TYR A 416 5.06 -4.62 1.53
CA TYR A 416 6.05 -5.01 2.53
C TYR A 416 6.63 -3.80 3.25
N ILE A 417 7.17 -4.03 4.43
CA ILE A 417 7.91 -3.06 5.23
C ILE A 417 9.21 -3.69 5.71
N TRP A 418 10.28 -2.90 5.70
CA TRP A 418 11.54 -3.29 6.32
C TRP A 418 11.59 -2.71 7.72
N MET A 419 11.33 -3.52 8.75
CA MET A 419 11.31 -3.03 10.14
C MET A 419 12.70 -3.15 10.75
N ARG A 420 13.18 -2.09 11.41
CA ARG A 420 14.48 -2.09 12.06
C ARG A 420 14.60 -3.26 13.05
N ARG A 421 15.71 -3.98 12.97
CA ARG A 421 16.01 -5.17 13.78
C ARG A 421 17.14 -4.87 14.78
N ASN A 422 17.19 -5.66 15.85
CA ASN A 422 18.22 -5.61 16.90
C ASN A 422 18.35 -4.20 17.48
N TYR A 423 17.20 -3.55 17.63
CA TYR A 423 17.09 -2.18 18.07
C TYR A 423 15.86 -2.02 18.95
N TYR A 424 16.04 -2.43 20.22
CA TYR A 424 15.03 -2.30 21.26
C TYR A 424 13.68 -2.95 20.91
N ASN A 425 13.67 -4.07 20.18
CA ASN A 425 12.44 -4.76 19.78
C ASN A 425 11.44 -3.78 19.13
N GLN A 426 11.89 -3.07 18.10
CA GLN A 426 11.17 -1.96 17.49
C GLN A 426 9.71 -2.33 17.17
N CYS A 427 8.77 -1.51 17.65
CA CYS A 427 7.32 -1.71 17.59
C CYS A 427 6.83 -3.07 18.13
N GLY A 428 7.62 -3.76 18.94
CA GLY A 428 7.26 -5.01 19.60
C GLY A 428 7.25 -6.24 18.69
N ILE A 429 7.97 -6.20 17.55
CA ILE A 429 7.91 -7.27 16.54
C ILE A 429 8.22 -8.68 17.08
N ALA A 430 9.08 -8.80 18.09
CA ALA A 430 9.40 -10.06 18.76
C ALA A 430 8.63 -10.27 20.08
N THR A 431 7.69 -9.40 20.44
CA THR A 431 6.90 -9.50 21.67
C THR A 431 5.90 -10.65 21.59
N MET A 432 5.21 -10.79 20.45
CA MET A 432 4.25 -11.86 20.20
C MET A 432 4.42 -12.40 18.79
N ALA A 433 5.27 -13.42 18.68
CA ALA A 433 5.48 -14.13 17.43
C ALA A 433 5.23 -15.62 17.61
N SER A 434 4.58 -16.23 16.61
CA SER A 434 4.22 -17.64 16.64
C SER A 434 4.13 -18.22 15.23
N TYR A 435 4.19 -19.55 15.13
CA TYR A 435 4.02 -20.26 13.87
C TYR A 435 3.26 -21.59 14.07
N PRO A 436 2.48 -22.02 13.07
CA PRO A 436 1.75 -23.28 13.13
C PRO A 436 2.63 -24.49 12.77
N LEU A 437 2.13 -25.69 12.97
CA LEU A 437 2.81 -26.96 12.71
C LEU A 437 1.96 -27.80 11.75
N VAL A 438 2.52 -28.21 10.62
CA VAL A 438 1.79 -28.97 9.58
C VAL A 438 2.08 -30.46 9.55
#